data_AF-A0A0D5A0Z8-F1
#
_entry.id   AF-A0A0D5A0Z8-F1
#
_cell.length_a   1.000
_cell.length_b   1.000
_cell.length_c   1.000
_cell.angle_alpha   90.00
_cell.angle_beta   90.00
_cell.angle_gamma   90.00
#
_symmetry.space_group_name_H-M   'P 1'
#
loop_
_entity.id
_entity.type
_entity.pdbx_description
1 polymer ?
#
loop_
_entity_poly.entity_id
_entity_poly.type
_entity_poly.pdbx_seq_one_letter_code
_entity_poly.pdbx_strand_id
1 'polypeptide(L)'
;MTHMDLAEAYIHSTGGSYTAGSLSYTDNWAHSWNIAIARKVKVGRQTVLLINSMPYSVSTSAHRGSIRRAAKAAGLRTFEVPNLHIDQSHELNLRVYRARIADLENRRRTAHKPAKYDQLIQELQREMSDYIDLFEPEQLKEAA
;
A
#
# COMPACT_ATOMS: atom_id res chain seq x y z
N MET A 1 -15.38 15.81 12.82
CA MET A 1 -13.96 15.81 12.49
C MET A 1 -13.28 14.70 13.27
N THR A 2 -13.33 13.50 12.70
CA THR A 2 -13.08 12.20 13.36
C THR A 2 -11.77 11.61 12.81
N HIS A 3 -11.44 10.32 13.03
CA HIS A 3 -10.39 9.62 12.25
C HIS A 3 -10.77 9.52 10.75
N MET A 4 -11.38 10.57 10.22
CA MET A 4 -12.31 10.64 9.11
C MET A 4 -12.35 12.05 8.48
N ASP A 5 -11.62 13.09 8.94
CA ASP A 5 -11.21 14.22 8.04
C ASP A 5 -10.07 13.81 7.09
N LEU A 6 -10.05 12.52 6.75
CA LEU A 6 -8.90 11.63 6.96
C LEU A 6 -8.75 10.73 5.76
N ALA A 7 -7.56 10.75 5.18
CA ALA A 7 -7.33 10.50 3.77
C ALA A 7 -8.23 11.30 2.78
N GLU A 8 -9.19 12.07 3.29
CA GLU A 8 -10.29 12.75 2.59
C GLU A 8 -9.97 14.22 2.27
N ALA A 9 -8.87 14.79 2.76
CA ALA A 9 -8.15 15.84 2.02
C ALA A 9 -7.10 15.22 1.08
N TYR A 10 -6.82 13.92 1.23
CA TYR A 10 -5.54 13.31 0.84
C TYR A 10 -5.50 12.58 -0.50
N ILE A 11 -6.59 12.66 -1.24
CA ILE A 11 -6.51 12.69 -2.69
C ILE A 11 -7.02 14.04 -3.24
N HIS A 12 -7.52 14.96 -2.43
CA HIS A 12 -8.30 16.09 -2.93
C HIS A 12 -7.43 17.14 -3.65
N SER A 13 -7.77 17.44 -4.91
CA SER A 13 -7.70 18.79 -5.51
C SER A 13 -6.39 19.34 -6.16
N THR A 14 -5.38 19.92 -5.51
CA THR A 14 -4.24 20.60 -6.21
C THR A 14 -3.05 20.79 -5.26
N GLY A 15 -1.80 20.61 -5.73
CA GLY A 15 -0.57 20.49 -4.92
C GLY A 15 -0.40 21.44 -3.73
N GLY A 16 -0.60 20.92 -2.52
CA GLY A 16 -0.38 21.64 -1.25
C GLY A 16 0.01 20.70 -0.12
N SER A 17 0.57 21.27 0.96
CA SER A 17 1.08 20.55 2.13
C SER A 17 0.15 20.66 3.34
N TYR A 18 -0.08 19.56 4.07
CA TYR A 18 -0.87 19.52 5.30
C TYR A 18 -0.15 18.73 6.41
N THR A 19 -0.31 19.16 7.67
CA THR A 19 0.29 18.51 8.84
C THR A 19 -0.73 18.45 9.98
N ALA A 20 -1.04 17.23 10.43
CA ALA A 20 -1.86 16.96 11.60
C ALA A 20 -1.03 16.16 12.62
N GLY A 21 -0.45 16.85 13.59
CA GLY A 21 0.51 16.25 14.52
C GLY A 21 1.70 15.65 13.76
N SER A 22 1.92 14.36 13.92
CA SER A 22 3.01 13.62 13.28
C SER A 22 2.64 12.97 11.95
N LEU A 23 1.45 13.24 11.40
CA LEU A 23 1.04 12.78 10.08
C LEU A 23 1.03 13.99 9.14
N SER A 24 1.88 13.95 8.12
CA SER A 24 1.98 14.98 7.10
C SER A 24 1.83 14.38 5.71
N TYR A 25 1.66 15.28 4.75
CA TYR A 25 0.88 15.01 3.57
C TYR A 25 1.33 16.00 2.49
N THR A 26 2.11 15.53 1.51
CA THR A 26 2.76 16.38 0.49
C THR A 26 2.55 15.80 -0.90
N ASP A 27 1.97 16.57 -1.82
CA ASP A 27 1.65 16.13 -3.19
C ASP A 27 0.85 14.81 -3.25
N ASN A 28 1.55 13.71 -3.52
CA ASN A 28 1.02 12.37 -3.62
C ASN A 28 1.48 11.46 -2.46
N TRP A 29 2.13 12.01 -1.42
CA TRP A 29 2.89 11.27 -0.41
C TRP A 29 2.45 11.50 1.03
N ALA A 30 1.93 10.47 1.68
CA ALA A 30 1.68 10.51 3.11
C ALA A 30 2.96 10.17 3.87
N HIS A 31 3.27 10.97 4.88
CA HIS A 31 4.43 10.81 5.75
C HIS A 31 3.98 10.70 7.21
N SER A 32 4.53 9.71 7.92
CA SER A 32 4.49 9.68 9.37
C SER A 32 5.84 10.17 9.88
N TRP A 33 5.86 11.30 10.58
CA TRP A 33 7.07 12.04 10.90
C TRP A 33 7.82 12.37 9.61
N ASN A 34 9.00 11.77 9.39
CA ASN A 34 9.82 11.95 8.19
C ASN A 34 9.85 10.70 7.30
N ILE A 35 8.94 9.75 7.51
CA ILE A 35 8.94 8.46 6.81
C ILE A 35 7.74 8.43 5.87
N ALA A 36 7.98 8.19 4.58
CA ALA A 36 6.92 7.96 3.60
C ALA A 36 6.19 6.62 3.90
N ILE A 37 4.90 6.72 4.17
CA ILE A 37 4.05 5.57 4.56
C ILE A 37 2.97 5.24 3.55
N ALA A 38 2.63 6.15 2.63
CA ALA A 38 1.78 5.84 1.50
C ALA A 38 2.06 6.78 0.32
N ARG A 39 1.75 6.34 -0.90
CA ARG A 39 1.85 7.12 -2.12
C ARG A 39 0.63 6.89 -3.01
N LYS A 40 0.00 7.97 -3.47
CA LYS A 40 -1.02 7.96 -4.52
C LYS A 40 -0.35 7.84 -5.89
N VAL A 41 -0.81 6.89 -6.69
CA VAL A 41 -0.31 6.67 -8.05
C VAL A 41 -1.48 6.64 -9.02
N LYS A 42 -1.33 7.37 -10.13
CA LYS A 42 -2.29 7.34 -11.23
C LYS A 42 -1.76 6.41 -12.31
N VAL A 43 -2.55 5.41 -12.69
CA VAL A 43 -2.21 4.42 -13.71
C VAL A 43 -3.32 4.42 -14.75
N GLY A 44 -3.05 5.00 -15.92
CA GLY A 44 -4.07 5.31 -16.92
C GLY A 44 -5.23 6.14 -16.34
N ARG A 45 -6.43 5.55 -16.31
CA ARG A 45 -7.65 6.18 -15.75
C ARG A 45 -7.89 5.86 -14.27
N GLN A 46 -7.11 4.94 -13.69
CA GLN A 46 -7.30 4.50 -12.31
C GLN A 46 -6.36 5.26 -11.36
N THR A 47 -6.83 5.48 -10.13
CA THR A 47 -6.00 5.98 -9.03
C THR A 47 -5.93 4.90 -7.98
N VAL A 48 -4.71 4.56 -7.58
CA VAL A 48 -4.44 3.54 -6.56
C VAL A 48 -3.53 4.10 -5.48
N LEU A 49 -3.53 3.44 -4.33
CA LEU A 49 -2.73 3.85 -3.18
C LEU A 49 -1.73 2.74 -2.81
N LEU A 50 -0.46 3.06 -2.92
CA LEU A 50 0.60 2.23 -2.36
C LEU A 50 0.73 2.53 -0.87
N ILE A 51 0.79 1.51 -0.04
CA ILE A 51 0.93 1.64 1.41
C ILE A 51 2.19 0.89 1.82
N ASN A 52 3.06 1.55 2.58
CA ASN A 52 4.33 0.97 2.97
C ASN A 52 4.11 -0.23 3.92
N SER A 53 4.58 -1.41 3.51
CA SER A 53 4.42 -2.65 4.27
C SER A 53 5.49 -2.87 5.35
N MET A 54 6.50 -2.02 5.43
CA MET A 54 7.61 -2.15 6.39
C MET A 54 7.12 -2.10 7.85
N PRO A 55 7.80 -2.78 8.79
CA PRO A 55 7.52 -2.65 10.21
C PRO A 55 7.97 -1.28 10.72
N TYR A 56 7.13 -0.64 11.52
CA TYR A 56 7.39 0.68 12.10
C TYR A 56 6.98 0.74 13.57
N SER A 57 7.29 1.87 14.22
CA SER A 57 6.77 2.21 15.55
C SER A 57 5.24 2.11 15.61
N VAL A 58 4.71 1.97 16.84
CA VAL A 58 3.26 1.86 17.10
C VAL A 58 2.49 3.02 16.46
N SER A 59 2.97 4.25 16.64
CA SER A 59 2.33 5.46 16.09
C SER A 59 2.28 5.45 14.56
N THR A 60 3.39 5.10 13.90
CA THR A 60 3.43 5.00 12.43
C THR A 60 2.54 3.86 11.91
N SER A 61 2.46 2.74 12.64
CA SER A 61 1.53 1.66 12.33
C SER A 61 0.07 2.10 12.47
N ALA A 62 -0.25 2.92 13.48
CA ALA A 62 -1.58 3.50 13.65
C ALA A 62 -1.94 4.46 12.52
N HIS A 63 -1.02 5.34 12.09
CA HIS A 63 -1.20 6.22 10.94
C HIS A 63 -1.48 5.42 9.65
N ARG A 64 -0.69 4.38 9.38
CA ARG A 64 -0.92 3.46 8.25
C ARG A 64 -2.31 2.80 8.32
N GLY A 65 -2.73 2.38 9.51
CA GLY A 65 -4.06 1.82 9.73
C GLY A 65 -5.17 2.81 9.43
N SER A 66 -5.01 4.07 9.81
CA SER A 66 -5.95 5.15 9.49
C SER A 66 -6.04 5.40 7.98
N ILE A 67 -4.91 5.51 7.27
CA ILE A 67 -4.88 5.66 5.81
C ILE A 67 -5.59 4.50 5.11
N ARG A 68 -5.32 3.26 5.54
CA ARG A 68 -5.95 2.07 4.96
C ARG A 68 -7.46 2.06 5.12
N ARG A 69 -7.97 2.39 6.32
CA ARG A 69 -9.42 2.46 6.57
C ARG A 69 -10.09 3.49 5.67
N ALA A 70 -9.46 4.64 5.50
CA ALA A 70 -10.00 5.70 4.68
C ALA A 70 -9.93 5.39 3.18
N ALA A 71 -8.83 4.78 2.70
CA ALA A 71 -8.74 4.29 1.32
C ALA A 71 -9.85 3.27 1.00
N LYS A 72 -10.13 2.35 1.94
CA LYS A 72 -11.23 1.40 1.83
C LYS A 72 -12.60 2.09 1.79
N ALA A 73 -12.83 3.10 2.64
CA ALA A 73 -14.07 3.87 2.64
C ALA A 73 -14.28 4.63 1.32
N ALA A 74 -13.20 5.07 0.69
CA ALA A 74 -13.21 5.75 -0.61
C ALA A 74 -13.27 4.81 -1.83
N GLY A 75 -13.29 3.48 -1.64
CA GLY A 75 -13.29 2.52 -2.73
C GLY A 75 -11.99 2.48 -3.54
N LEU A 76 -10.88 2.99 -3.00
CA LEU A 76 -9.58 2.98 -3.66
C LEU A 76 -8.93 1.61 -3.56
N ARG A 77 -8.32 1.17 -4.66
CA ARG A 77 -7.47 -0.01 -4.65
C ARG A 77 -6.17 0.32 -3.90
N THR A 78 -5.83 -0.52 -2.92
CA THR A 78 -4.62 -0.37 -2.11
C THR A 78 -3.68 -1.55 -2.33
N PHE A 79 -2.38 -1.27 -2.40
CA PHE A 79 -1.33 -2.29 -2.48
C PHE A 79 -0.34 -2.11 -1.34
N GLU A 80 -0.06 -3.18 -0.59
CA GLU A 80 0.95 -3.16 0.46
C GLU A 80 2.33 -3.52 -0.09
N VAL A 81 3.17 -2.51 -0.29
CA VAL A 81 4.50 -2.67 -0.88
C VAL A 81 5.60 -2.12 0.03
N PRO A 82 6.79 -2.74 0.07
CA PRO A 82 7.91 -2.24 0.86
C PRO A 82 8.49 -0.94 0.29
N ASN A 83 8.39 -0.74 -1.03
CA ASN A 83 8.84 0.47 -1.71
C ASN A 83 7.69 1.14 -2.49
N LEU A 84 7.51 2.42 -2.23
CA LEU A 84 6.49 3.28 -2.84
C LEU A 84 6.95 3.87 -4.20
N HIS A 85 8.22 3.72 -4.57
CA HIS A 85 8.78 4.09 -5.87
C HIS A 85 8.71 2.90 -6.82
N ILE A 86 7.64 2.83 -7.62
CA ILE A 86 7.39 1.67 -8.50
C ILE A 86 8.43 1.59 -9.62
N ASP A 87 8.76 2.73 -10.21
CA ASP A 87 9.76 2.94 -11.27
C ASP A 87 11.10 2.26 -10.96
N GLN A 88 11.50 2.24 -9.69
CA GLN A 88 12.81 1.71 -9.26
C GLN A 88 12.72 0.37 -8.56
N SER A 89 11.52 -0.15 -8.27
CA SER A 89 11.38 -1.24 -7.29
C SER A 89 10.22 -2.18 -7.52
N HIS A 90 9.68 -2.27 -8.73
CA HIS A 90 8.68 -3.27 -9.09
C HIS A 90 9.14 -4.71 -8.74
N GLU A 91 10.33 -5.12 -9.19
CA GLU A 91 10.91 -6.43 -8.86
C GLU A 91 11.11 -6.65 -7.35
N LEU A 92 11.50 -5.61 -6.62
CA LEU A 92 11.64 -5.68 -5.16
C LEU A 92 10.28 -5.88 -4.48
N ASN A 93 9.25 -5.17 -4.94
CA ASN A 93 7.89 -5.30 -4.44
C ASN A 93 7.33 -6.70 -4.72
N LEU A 94 7.52 -7.23 -5.94
CA LEU A 94 7.15 -8.61 -6.28
C LEU A 94 7.89 -9.65 -5.42
N ARG A 95 9.18 -9.46 -5.19
CA ARG A 95 9.97 -10.33 -4.31
C ARG A 95 9.39 -10.36 -2.89
N VAL A 96 8.93 -9.22 -2.37
CA VAL A 96 8.32 -9.16 -1.04
C VAL A 96 6.93 -9.81 -1.01
N TYR A 97 6.10 -9.65 -2.06
CA TYR A 97 4.86 -10.42 -2.18
C TYR A 97 5.13 -11.93 -2.15
N ARG A 98 6.08 -12.41 -2.96
CA ARG A 98 6.47 -13.83 -2.99
C ARG A 98 6.97 -14.33 -1.64
N ALA A 99 7.81 -13.54 -0.96
CA ALA A 99 8.32 -13.89 0.37
C ALA A 99 7.20 -13.97 1.43
N ARG A 100 6.24 -13.04 1.41
CA ARG A 100 5.06 -13.06 2.30
C ARG A 100 4.17 -14.27 2.03
N ILE A 101 3.94 -14.62 0.77
CA ILE A 101 3.17 -15.82 0.39
C ILE A 101 3.88 -17.06 0.94
N ALA A 102 5.20 -17.19 0.74
CA ALA A 102 5.97 -18.32 1.25
C ALA A 102 5.96 -18.41 2.79
N ASP A 103 6.04 -17.28 3.51
CA ASP A 103 5.88 -17.25 4.97
C ASP A 103 4.50 -17.73 5.40
N LEU A 104 3.43 -17.27 4.73
CA LEU A 104 2.07 -17.74 5.02
C LEU A 104 1.90 -19.24 4.73
N GLU A 105 2.49 -19.76 3.64
CA GLU A 105 2.50 -21.18 3.33
C GLU A 105 3.22 -22.00 4.40
N ASN A 106 4.37 -21.52 4.88
CA ASN A 106 5.12 -22.16 5.96
C ASN A 106 4.31 -22.19 7.26
N ARG A 107 3.67 -21.06 7.63
CA ARG A 107 2.78 -20.99 8.79
C ARG A 107 1.55 -21.87 8.64
N ARG A 108 1.00 -21.99 7.43
CA ARG A 108 -0.12 -22.90 7.14
C ARG A 108 0.24 -24.34 7.48
N ARG A 109 1.45 -24.80 7.10
CA ARG A 109 1.92 -26.18 7.32
C ARG A 109 2.00 -26.55 8.80
N THR A 110 2.30 -25.59 9.67
CA THR A 110 2.49 -25.83 11.11
C THR A 110 1.30 -25.41 11.96
N ALA A 111 0.27 -24.78 11.37
CA ALA A 111 -0.86 -24.26 12.11
C ALA A 111 -1.94 -25.30 12.41
N HIS A 112 -2.52 -25.22 13.61
CA HIS A 112 -3.72 -25.98 13.98
C HIS A 112 -4.98 -25.62 13.17
N LYS A 113 -5.00 -24.45 12.52
CA LYS A 113 -6.12 -23.96 11.68
C LYS A 113 -5.59 -23.51 10.31
N PRO A 114 -5.27 -24.44 9.40
CA PRO A 114 -4.66 -24.12 8.11
C PRO A 114 -5.58 -23.31 7.18
N ALA A 115 -6.90 -23.53 7.24
CA ALA A 115 -7.89 -22.86 6.39
C ALA A 115 -7.84 -21.31 6.48
N LYS A 116 -7.48 -20.76 7.64
CA LYS A 116 -7.30 -19.30 7.79
C LYS A 116 -6.17 -18.78 6.88
N TYR A 117 -5.10 -19.55 6.74
CA TYR A 117 -3.96 -19.17 5.92
C TYR A 117 -4.26 -19.35 4.44
N ASP A 118 -5.08 -20.33 4.05
CA ASP A 118 -5.51 -20.50 2.66
C ASP A 118 -6.18 -19.24 2.13
N GLN A 119 -7.12 -18.66 2.90
CA GLN A 119 -7.76 -17.41 2.52
C GLN A 119 -6.76 -16.26 2.39
N LEU A 120 -5.85 -16.10 3.36
CA LEU A 120 -4.84 -15.04 3.33
C LEU A 120 -3.86 -15.19 2.15
N ILE A 121 -3.48 -16.42 1.82
CA ILE A 121 -2.62 -16.71 0.67
C ILE A 121 -3.35 -16.34 -0.64
N GLN A 122 -4.61 -16.75 -0.80
CA GLN A 122 -5.40 -16.43 -1.99
C GLN A 122 -5.62 -14.92 -2.16
N GLU A 123 -5.90 -14.21 -1.07
CA GLU A 123 -6.04 -12.76 -1.07
C GLU A 123 -4.74 -12.08 -1.51
N LEU A 124 -3.60 -12.52 -0.97
CA LEU A 124 -2.29 -11.95 -1.29
C LEU A 124 -1.83 -12.30 -2.72
N GLN A 125 -2.13 -13.50 -3.21
CA GLN A 125 -1.89 -13.91 -4.60
C GLN A 125 -2.70 -13.05 -5.57
N ARG A 126 -3.98 -12.78 -5.24
CA ARG A 126 -4.84 -11.90 -6.03
C ARG A 126 -4.29 -10.48 -6.05
N GLU A 127 -3.94 -9.93 -4.90
CA GLU A 127 -3.32 -8.59 -4.79
C GLU A 127 -2.02 -8.50 -5.60
N MET A 128 -1.18 -9.54 -5.59
CA MET A 128 0.04 -9.59 -6.39
C MET A 128 -0.24 -9.63 -7.90
N SER A 129 -1.20 -10.46 -8.35
CA SER A 129 -1.62 -10.51 -9.76
C SER A 129 -2.13 -9.14 -10.22
N ASP A 130 -3.00 -8.54 -9.41
CA ASP A 130 -3.55 -7.21 -9.66
C ASP A 130 -2.49 -6.11 -9.73
N TYR A 131 -1.43 -6.24 -8.93
CA TYR A 131 -0.28 -5.34 -8.94
C TYR A 131 0.53 -5.48 -10.23
N ILE A 132 0.78 -6.72 -10.67
CA ILE A 132 1.48 -7.02 -11.93
C ILE A 132 0.71 -6.42 -13.10
N ASP A 133 -0.58 -6.76 -13.23
CA ASP A 133 -1.43 -6.29 -14.32
C ASP A 133 -1.49 -4.76 -14.43
N LEU A 134 -1.41 -4.08 -13.29
CA LEU A 134 -1.49 -2.62 -13.24
C LEU A 134 -0.15 -1.94 -13.55
N PHE A 135 0.97 -2.49 -13.10
CA PHE A 135 2.25 -1.78 -13.12
C PHE A 135 3.29 -2.33 -14.11
N GLU A 136 3.18 -3.60 -14.53
CA GLU A 136 4.06 -4.19 -15.55
C GLU A 136 3.90 -3.51 -16.93
N PRO A 137 2.67 -3.20 -17.41
CA PRO A 137 2.49 -2.50 -18.69
C PRO A 137 3.03 -1.06 -18.71
N GLU A 138 3.11 -0.41 -17.55
CA GLU A 138 3.61 0.97 -17.44
C GLU A 138 5.15 1.02 -17.39
N GLN A 139 5.81 0.04 -16.75
CA GLN A 139 7.27 -0.05 -16.80
C GLN A 139 7.80 -0.30 -18.21
N LEU A 140 7.07 -1.08 -19.02
CA LEU A 140 7.40 -1.29 -20.42
C LEU A 140 7.25 -0.02 -21.28
N LYS A 141 6.45 0.96 -20.86
CA LYS A 141 6.28 2.24 -21.57
C LYS A 141 7.32 3.30 -21.21
N GLU A 142 7.87 3.27 -20.00
CA GLU A 142 8.94 4.20 -19.59
C GLU A 142 10.34 3.71 -20.02
N ALA A 143 10.48 2.43 -20.38
CA ALA A 143 11.73 1.82 -20.85
C ALA A 143 11.88 1.75 -22.39
N ALA A 144 10.87 2.23 -23.14
CA ALA A 144 10.83 2.25 -24.61
C ALA A 144 10.94 3.68 -25.17
#